data_AF-A0A428MDN3-F1
#
_entry.id   AF-A0A428MDN3-F1
#
_cell.length_a   1.000
_cell.length_b   1.000
_cell.length_c   1.000
_cell.angle_alpha   90.00
_cell.angle_beta   90.00
_cell.angle_gamma   90.00
#
_symmetry.space_group_name_H-M   'P 1'
#
loop_
_entity.id
_entity.type
_entity.pdbx_description
1 polymer ?
#
loop_
_entity_poly.entity_id
_entity_poly.type
_entity_poly.pdbx_seq_one_letter_code
_entity_poly.pdbx_strand_id
1 'polypeptide(L)'
;MLRTPQNTARSVRAAVVHLTRSKFPKTSELRRRQIFLVVKESDSLPENPQLPINLSDPPRSRATGYKSRHVAKLSNFPLLGRSAFMSRIQQVATQAPPDAKFPRLLAFLQFWKWLLPYLRDFIHQDAPYQTYPNGKSGIFSVAAPPGDGPMRIAVAADWGTGTLEAETVAENMKASSPHYTLHLGDVYYMGEAVEIAENCLGVATKNYTGVLWPTCSLGSFALMGNHEMYSGGQGYFTTFLTTLGLLAPDKTVRDPQSASYFCLEAEHWLVLGLDTGYHSGGVPAFTAIPGLNSIPFFNVDARFDDKMLAWLKQTMDILQAKSSTKKPILLLTHHQPMSSFEHAFKKPVKQLAELGFLNGQEFVWLYGHEHRLTVYEKQTLGNGLTGYPRCIGHGGMPVEITKLSQPDSKIRFYDPRQHPIDQEDPNTKVGYNGHIVLLFDGTKLTIEYRDILNNNLLLTETFTPNGAGGLEYLPVKPADSALLSGQQIS
;
A
#
# COMPACT_ATOMS: atom_id res chain seq x y z
N MET A 1 -45.40 -32.66 11.00
CA MET A 1 -45.01 -32.17 12.35
C MET A 1 -43.77 -31.31 12.20
N LEU A 2 -43.95 -29.99 12.15
CA LEU A 2 -42.88 -28.99 12.05
C LEU A 2 -42.92 -28.17 13.34
N ARG A 3 -41.81 -28.10 14.08
CA ARG A 3 -41.63 -27.17 15.20
C ARG A 3 -40.62 -26.10 14.82
N THR A 4 -41.00 -24.85 15.07
CA THR A 4 -40.30 -23.60 14.78
C THR A 4 -39.21 -23.26 15.82
N PRO A 5 -38.19 -22.45 15.45
CA PRO A 5 -37.15 -21.99 16.37
C PRO A 5 -37.48 -20.60 16.92
N GLN A 6 -37.98 -20.52 18.16
CA GLN A 6 -38.19 -19.24 18.87
C GLN A 6 -37.36 -19.10 20.17
N ASN A 7 -36.54 -20.10 20.55
CA ASN A 7 -35.90 -20.12 21.86
C ASN A 7 -34.44 -19.61 21.94
N THR A 8 -33.79 -19.26 20.82
CA THR A 8 -32.42 -18.72 20.82
C THR A 8 -32.33 -17.20 20.93
N ALA A 9 -33.43 -16.46 20.67
CA ALA A 9 -33.45 -15.00 20.75
C ALA A 9 -33.61 -14.45 22.19
N ARG A 10 -34.01 -15.28 23.16
CA ARG A 10 -34.28 -14.86 24.54
C ARG A 10 -33.06 -14.93 25.47
N SER A 11 -32.06 -15.77 25.18
CA SER A 11 -30.85 -15.88 26.01
C SER A 11 -29.83 -14.77 25.73
N VAL A 12 -29.78 -14.23 24.51
CA VAL A 12 -28.83 -13.16 24.14
C VAL A 12 -29.28 -11.79 24.65
N ARG A 13 -30.59 -11.56 24.82
CA ARG A 13 -31.11 -10.29 25.37
C ARG A 13 -30.92 -10.14 26.89
N ALA A 14 -30.74 -11.24 27.62
CA ALA A 14 -30.53 -11.21 29.07
C ALA A 14 -29.07 -10.85 29.44
N ALA A 15 -28.09 -11.23 28.62
CA ALA A 15 -26.68 -10.90 28.86
C ALA A 15 -26.35 -9.41 28.59
N VAL A 16 -27.07 -8.76 27.68
CA VAL A 16 -26.86 -7.34 27.33
C VAL A 16 -27.53 -6.38 28.34
N VAL A 17 -28.51 -6.85 29.12
CA VAL A 17 -29.20 -6.04 30.14
C VAL A 17 -28.48 -6.06 31.51
N HIS A 18 -27.53 -6.98 31.73
CA HIS A 18 -26.79 -7.07 33.00
C HIS A 18 -25.51 -6.22 33.07
N LEU A 19 -25.05 -5.65 31.96
CA LEU A 19 -23.92 -4.72 31.93
C LEU A 19 -24.30 -3.22 32.02
N THR A 20 -25.60 -2.90 32.12
CA THR A 20 -26.10 -1.52 32.21
C THR A 20 -26.72 -1.15 33.56
N ARG A 21 -26.58 -1.99 34.59
CA ARG A 21 -26.98 -1.66 35.98
C ARG A 21 -25.94 -2.10 37.00
N SER A 22 -24.82 -1.37 37.06
CA SER A 22 -24.07 -1.23 38.30
C SER A 22 -23.97 0.26 38.67
N LYS A 23 -24.16 0.52 39.95
CA LYS A 23 -24.56 1.81 40.54
C LYS A 23 -23.46 2.86 40.43
N PHE A 24 -23.74 3.98 39.76
CA PHE A 24 -23.10 5.25 40.06
C PHE A 24 -23.77 5.88 41.29
N PRO A 25 -23.06 6.20 42.38
CA PRO A 25 -23.57 7.17 43.34
C PRO A 25 -23.42 8.58 42.76
N LYS A 26 -24.55 9.27 42.63
CA LYS A 26 -24.59 10.72 42.46
C LYS A 26 -24.32 11.37 43.81
N THR A 27 -23.18 12.01 43.99
CA THR A 27 -23.04 13.22 44.82
C THR A 27 -21.74 13.94 44.49
N SER A 28 -21.87 15.24 44.29
CA SER A 28 -20.83 16.24 44.20
C SER A 28 -20.19 16.47 45.56
N GLU A 29 -19.01 15.91 45.79
CA GLU A 29 -17.97 16.45 46.68
C GLU A 29 -16.81 15.45 46.71
N LEU A 30 -15.67 15.84 46.12
CA LEU A 30 -14.30 15.57 46.56
C LEU A 30 -13.35 16.02 45.45
N ARG A 31 -13.11 17.33 45.44
CA ARG A 31 -11.85 17.90 44.97
C ARG A 31 -10.71 17.31 45.80
N ARG A 32 -9.54 17.18 45.16
CA ARG A 32 -8.21 16.94 45.74
C ARG A 32 -7.99 15.56 46.37
N ARG A 33 -7.46 14.64 45.56
CA ARG A 33 -6.24 13.91 45.93
C ARG A 33 -5.35 13.76 44.68
N GLN A 34 -4.38 14.66 44.56
CA GLN A 34 -3.14 14.40 43.84
C GLN A 34 -2.52 13.16 44.46
N ILE A 35 -2.32 12.11 43.66
CA ILE A 35 -1.37 11.06 44.01
C ILE A 35 -0.08 11.47 43.35
N PHE A 36 0.78 12.11 44.15
CA PHE A 36 2.20 12.22 43.89
C PHE A 36 2.78 10.80 43.90
N LEU A 37 3.13 10.27 42.74
CA LEU A 37 4.17 9.27 42.64
C LEU A 37 5.48 10.02 42.46
N VAL A 38 6.15 10.26 43.59
CA VAL A 38 7.55 10.64 43.63
C VAL A 38 8.34 9.46 43.07
N VAL A 39 8.65 9.50 41.78
CA VAL A 39 9.74 8.70 41.23
C VAL A 39 11.01 9.46 41.57
N LYS A 40 11.83 8.82 42.41
CA LYS A 40 13.17 9.24 42.77
C LYS A 40 13.96 9.53 41.49
N GLU A 41 14.51 10.74 41.43
CA GLU A 41 15.53 11.15 40.50
C GLU A 41 16.79 10.32 40.79
N SER A 42 17.01 9.25 40.04
CA SER A 42 18.28 8.53 39.99
C SER A 42 18.41 7.83 38.64
N ASP A 43 19.32 8.36 37.84
CA ASP A 43 20.11 7.74 36.78
C ASP A 43 19.38 7.01 35.64
N SER A 44 19.44 7.66 34.47
CA SER A 44 19.29 7.11 33.12
C SER A 44 17.97 6.39 32.79
N LEU A 45 17.15 7.05 31.97
CA LEU A 45 16.17 6.38 31.12
C LEU A 45 16.88 5.24 30.37
N PRO A 46 16.33 4.01 30.32
CA PRO A 46 16.91 2.97 29.50
C PRO A 46 16.84 3.44 28.05
N GLU A 47 18.01 3.57 27.42
CA GLU A 47 18.13 3.71 25.98
C GLU A 47 17.17 2.71 25.33
N ASN A 48 16.27 3.25 24.51
CA ASN A 48 15.60 2.51 23.46
C ASN A 48 16.66 1.60 22.83
N PRO A 49 16.48 0.27 22.70
CA PRO A 49 17.41 -0.51 21.91
C PRO A 49 17.20 -0.08 20.45
N GLN A 50 17.83 1.03 20.08
CA GLN A 50 18.34 1.22 18.73
C GLN A 50 19.21 -0.01 18.51
N LEU A 51 18.63 -1.06 17.93
CA LEU A 51 19.42 -2.08 17.27
C LEU A 51 20.30 -1.29 16.31
N PRO A 52 21.63 -1.23 16.51
CA PRO A 52 22.49 -0.62 15.53
C PRO A 52 22.39 -1.53 14.31
N ILE A 53 21.58 -1.14 13.33
CA ILE A 53 21.65 -1.73 12.00
C ILE A 53 22.98 -1.24 11.45
N ASN A 54 24.04 -2.00 11.76
CA ASN A 54 25.33 -1.77 11.18
C ASN A 54 25.22 -2.14 9.70
N LEU A 55 25.10 -1.12 8.86
CA LEU A 55 25.05 -1.26 7.40
C LEU A 55 26.39 -1.75 6.81
N SER A 56 27.42 -1.95 7.64
CA SER A 56 28.66 -2.59 7.24
C SER A 56 28.66 -4.08 7.62
N ASP A 57 28.55 -4.90 6.59
CA ASP A 57 28.64 -6.38 6.52
C ASP A 57 27.53 -7.21 7.20
N PRO A 58 26.59 -7.81 6.42
CA PRO A 58 25.67 -8.78 6.97
C PRO A 58 26.43 -10.06 7.38
N PRO A 59 26.02 -10.73 8.48
CA PRO A 59 26.61 -12.00 8.87
C PRO A 59 26.40 -12.99 7.73
N ARG A 60 27.51 -13.57 7.23
CA ARG A 60 27.53 -14.67 6.25
C ARG A 60 26.95 -15.95 6.87
N SER A 61 25.66 -15.98 7.17
CA SER A 61 24.88 -17.22 7.18
C SER A 61 24.37 -17.43 5.76
N ARG A 62 24.61 -18.60 5.18
CA ARG A 62 24.20 -18.96 3.81
C ARG A 62 22.67 -18.82 3.67
N ALA A 63 22.20 -17.67 3.20
CA ALA A 63 20.83 -17.52 2.71
C ALA A 63 20.56 -18.60 1.66
N THR A 64 19.45 -19.31 1.78
CA THR A 64 19.16 -20.50 0.97
C THR A 64 18.35 -20.20 -0.30
N GLY A 65 17.89 -18.96 -0.49
CA GLY A 65 17.12 -18.50 -1.66
C GLY A 65 16.17 -17.35 -1.33
N TYR A 66 15.44 -16.86 -2.33
CA TYR A 66 14.33 -15.91 -2.14
C TYR A 66 13.12 -16.57 -1.46
N LYS A 67 12.18 -15.77 -0.94
CA LYS A 67 10.91 -16.30 -0.41
C LYS A 67 10.12 -17.01 -1.51
N SER A 68 9.47 -18.12 -1.16
CA SER A 68 8.57 -18.84 -2.07
C SER A 68 7.25 -18.08 -2.28
N ARG A 69 6.72 -18.16 -3.49
CA ARG A 69 5.42 -17.60 -3.88
C ARG A 69 4.26 -18.17 -3.05
N HIS A 70 4.32 -19.44 -2.61
CA HIS A 70 3.27 -20.02 -1.76
C HIS A 70 3.08 -19.25 -0.47
N VAL A 71 4.17 -18.77 0.10
CA VAL A 71 4.10 -18.02 1.34
C VAL A 71 3.45 -16.66 1.10
N ALA A 72 3.75 -16.02 -0.03
CA ALA A 72 3.08 -14.78 -0.45
C ALA A 72 1.59 -14.98 -0.78
N LYS A 73 1.19 -16.14 -1.32
CA LYS A 73 -0.21 -16.45 -1.66
C LYS A 73 -1.12 -16.60 -0.43
N LEU A 74 -0.58 -17.00 0.72
CA LEU A 74 -1.38 -17.22 1.93
C LEU A 74 -1.98 -15.91 2.51
N SER A 75 -1.59 -14.74 1.97
CA SER A 75 -2.05 -13.38 2.31
C SER A 75 -3.54 -13.14 2.09
N ASN A 76 -4.18 -13.92 1.22
CA ASN A 76 -5.60 -13.77 0.92
C ASN A 76 -6.33 -15.12 1.00
N PHE A 77 -6.96 -15.41 2.14
CA PHE A 77 -7.83 -16.58 2.30
C PHE A 77 -9.30 -16.21 2.00
N PRO A 78 -10.04 -16.97 1.16
CA PRO A 78 -11.37 -16.60 0.66
C PRO A 78 -12.45 -16.27 1.72
N LEU A 79 -12.28 -16.73 2.96
CA LEU A 79 -13.23 -16.52 4.07
C LEU A 79 -12.76 -15.46 5.08
N LEU A 80 -11.48 -15.07 5.05
CA LEU A 80 -10.87 -14.17 6.05
C LEU A 80 -10.29 -12.88 5.45
N GLY A 81 -10.16 -12.79 4.12
CA GLY A 81 -9.67 -11.62 3.40
C GLY A 81 -8.22 -11.20 3.76
N ARG A 82 -7.79 -10.04 3.24
CA ARG A 82 -6.53 -9.37 3.64
C ARG A 82 -6.73 -8.79 5.04
N SER A 83 -6.18 -9.45 6.06
CA SER A 83 -6.31 -9.02 7.47
C SER A 83 -5.00 -9.16 8.24
N ALA A 84 -4.80 -8.30 9.24
CA ALA A 84 -3.62 -8.31 10.11
C ALA A 84 -3.33 -9.70 10.72
N PHE A 85 -4.39 -10.42 11.12
CA PHE A 85 -4.28 -11.77 11.67
C PHE A 85 -3.70 -12.77 10.66
N MET A 86 -4.18 -12.75 9.41
CA MET A 86 -3.68 -13.64 8.36
C MET A 86 -2.22 -13.30 8.01
N SER A 87 -1.90 -12.02 7.91
CA SER A 87 -0.53 -11.55 7.68
C SER A 87 0.43 -12.02 8.78
N ARG A 88 0.01 -11.98 10.05
CA ARG A 88 0.81 -12.49 11.17
C ARG A 88 1.01 -14.01 11.10
N ILE A 89 -0.01 -14.78 10.69
CA ILE A 89 0.14 -16.23 10.48
C ILE A 89 1.23 -16.50 9.42
N GLN A 90 1.26 -15.74 8.32
CA GLN A 90 2.28 -15.89 7.28
C GLN A 90 3.67 -15.51 7.74
N GLN A 91 3.78 -14.40 8.47
CA GLN A 91 5.04 -13.97 9.03
C GLN A 91 5.62 -15.05 9.95
N VAL A 92 4.81 -15.62 10.84
CA VAL A 92 5.25 -16.75 11.69
C VAL A 92 5.61 -17.96 10.83
N ALA A 93 4.86 -18.23 9.75
CA ALA A 93 5.15 -19.33 8.86
C ALA A 93 6.50 -19.20 8.12
N THR A 94 6.90 -17.99 7.70
CA THR A 94 8.22 -17.74 7.06
C THR A 94 9.40 -17.78 8.02
N GLN A 95 9.16 -17.39 9.27
CA GLN A 95 10.21 -17.37 10.29
C GLN A 95 10.43 -18.73 10.93
N ALA A 96 9.51 -19.68 10.75
CA ALA A 96 9.64 -21.01 11.32
C ALA A 96 10.80 -21.80 10.67
N PRO A 97 11.44 -22.72 11.42
CA PRO A 97 12.42 -23.64 10.87
C PRO A 97 11.87 -24.47 9.69
N PRO A 98 12.70 -24.86 8.70
CA PRO A 98 12.26 -25.67 7.55
C PRO A 98 11.62 -27.01 7.92
N ASP A 99 11.96 -27.57 9.08
CA ASP A 99 11.43 -28.82 9.63
C ASP A 99 10.18 -28.62 10.52
N ALA A 100 9.72 -27.37 10.69
CA ALA A 100 8.52 -27.05 11.43
C ALA A 100 7.30 -27.72 10.78
N LYS A 101 6.77 -28.75 11.44
CA LYS A 101 5.53 -29.39 11.03
C LYS A 101 4.36 -28.48 11.40
N PHE A 102 4.01 -27.58 10.49
CA PHE A 102 2.76 -26.82 10.60
C PHE A 102 1.59 -27.81 10.67
N PRO A 103 0.72 -27.73 11.69
CA PRO A 103 -0.47 -28.54 11.70
C PRO A 103 -1.25 -28.23 10.42
N ARG A 104 -1.50 -29.25 9.59
CA ARG A 104 -2.42 -29.14 8.45
C ARG A 104 -3.69 -28.47 8.99
N LEU A 105 -4.18 -27.43 8.31
CA LEU A 105 -5.25 -26.51 8.73
C LEU A 105 -6.45 -27.15 9.47
N LEU A 106 -6.68 -28.45 9.22
CA LEU A 106 -7.69 -29.31 9.85
C LEU A 106 -7.49 -29.64 11.34
N ALA A 107 -6.33 -29.39 11.97
CA ALA A 107 -6.18 -29.52 13.42
C ALA A 107 -6.39 -28.17 14.12
N PHE A 108 -7.56 -27.55 13.94
CA PHE A 108 -7.88 -26.20 14.41
C PHE A 108 -7.41 -25.92 15.86
N LEU A 109 -7.68 -26.82 16.80
CA LEU A 109 -7.26 -26.66 18.21
C LEU A 109 -5.73 -26.76 18.43
N GLN A 110 -5.02 -27.57 17.65
CA GLN A 110 -3.56 -27.68 17.74
C GLN A 110 -2.87 -26.50 17.05
N PHE A 111 -3.45 -26.01 15.95
CA PHE A 111 -3.03 -24.78 15.28
C PHE A 111 -3.12 -23.57 16.22
N TRP A 112 -4.23 -23.40 16.96
CA TRP A 112 -4.35 -22.30 17.93
C TRP A 112 -3.37 -22.43 19.11
N LYS A 113 -3.13 -23.64 19.62
CA LYS A 113 -2.12 -23.84 20.69
C LYS A 113 -0.70 -23.50 20.24
N TRP A 114 -0.36 -23.76 18.99
CA TRP A 114 0.92 -23.37 18.40
C TRP A 114 0.99 -21.87 18.11
N LEU A 115 -0.10 -21.26 17.64
CA LEU A 115 -0.14 -19.85 17.19
C LEU A 115 -0.28 -18.85 18.35
N LEU A 116 -0.99 -19.20 19.43
CA LEU A 116 -1.27 -18.32 20.58
C LEU A 116 -0.01 -17.70 21.22
N PRO A 117 1.10 -18.44 21.45
CA PRO A 117 2.34 -17.84 21.93
C PRO A 117 2.89 -16.72 21.04
N TYR A 118 2.72 -16.81 19.73
CA TYR A 118 3.20 -15.82 18.75
C TYR A 118 2.23 -14.64 18.54
N LEU A 119 0.97 -14.79 18.96
CA LEU A 119 -0.06 -13.74 18.90
C LEU A 119 -0.24 -12.97 20.22
N ARG A 120 0.36 -13.44 21.31
CA ARG A 120 0.21 -12.80 22.64
C ARG A 120 0.69 -11.34 22.65
N ASP A 121 1.64 -11.01 21.79
CA ASP A 121 2.25 -9.69 21.69
C ASP A 121 1.68 -8.85 20.52
N PHE A 122 0.53 -9.25 19.96
CA PHE A 122 -0.09 -8.63 18.79
C PHE A 122 -0.79 -7.27 19.06
N ILE A 123 -0.30 -6.55 20.06
CA ILE A 123 -0.76 -5.21 20.41
C ILE A 123 0.43 -4.28 20.21
N HIS A 124 0.46 -3.63 19.05
CA HIS A 124 1.43 -2.58 18.75
C HIS A 124 0.75 -1.23 18.92
N GLN A 125 1.53 -0.23 19.35
CA GLN A 125 1.12 1.15 19.28
C GLN A 125 1.54 1.71 17.93
N ASP A 126 0.58 2.28 17.21
CA ASP A 126 0.85 2.97 15.95
C ASP A 126 1.92 4.05 16.16
N ALA A 127 2.88 4.09 15.24
CA ALA A 127 3.83 5.18 15.11
C ALA A 127 3.05 6.49 14.92
N PRO A 128 3.48 7.61 15.53
CA PRO A 128 2.81 8.88 15.32
C PRO A 128 2.79 9.25 13.83
N TYR A 129 1.64 9.73 13.33
CA TYR A 129 1.52 10.27 11.97
C TYR A 129 2.54 11.37 11.72
N GLN A 130 3.55 11.07 10.90
CA GLN A 130 4.65 11.99 10.59
C GLN A 130 4.20 13.06 9.60
N THR A 131 4.69 14.28 9.81
CA THR A 131 4.49 15.44 8.93
C THR A 131 5.83 16.06 8.61
N TYR A 132 5.90 16.82 7.52
CA TYR A 132 7.14 17.52 7.16
C TYR A 132 7.59 18.50 8.27
N PRO A 133 8.88 18.49 8.63
CA PRO A 133 9.42 19.41 9.62
C PRO A 133 9.43 20.85 9.10
N ASN A 134 9.56 21.81 10.02
CA ASN A 134 9.67 23.23 9.66
C ASN A 134 10.78 23.47 8.63
N GLY A 135 10.47 24.23 7.58
CA GLY A 135 11.39 24.50 6.47
C GLY A 135 11.38 23.45 5.35
N LYS A 136 10.64 22.34 5.51
CA LYS A 136 10.38 21.36 4.45
C LYS A 136 8.91 21.41 4.06
N SER A 137 8.64 21.48 2.76
CA SER A 137 7.27 21.58 2.24
C SER A 137 6.68 20.24 1.85
N GLY A 138 7.50 19.20 1.61
CA GLY A 138 7.04 17.98 0.94
C GLY A 138 6.70 18.17 -0.54
N ILE A 139 7.07 19.31 -1.11
CA ILE A 139 7.00 19.61 -2.54
C ILE A 139 8.42 19.47 -3.08
N PHE A 140 8.64 18.48 -3.93
CA PHE A 140 9.92 18.19 -4.56
C PHE A 140 9.87 18.60 -6.03
N SER A 141 10.71 19.54 -6.43
CA SER A 141 10.85 19.89 -7.85
C SER A 141 11.61 18.77 -8.57
N VAL A 142 10.99 18.17 -9.57
CA VAL A 142 11.54 17.03 -10.31
C VAL A 142 11.64 17.34 -11.81
N ALA A 143 12.71 16.86 -12.44
CA ALA A 143 12.97 17.02 -13.86
C ALA A 143 13.92 15.94 -14.37
N ALA A 144 13.92 15.70 -15.67
CA ALA A 144 15.02 14.98 -16.31
C ALA A 144 16.30 15.85 -16.31
N PRO A 145 17.49 15.25 -16.28
CA PRO A 145 18.72 15.98 -16.59
C PRO A 145 18.65 16.61 -17.99
N PRO A 146 19.29 17.78 -18.21
CA PRO A 146 19.36 18.38 -19.53
C PRO A 146 19.94 17.41 -20.57
N GLY A 147 19.20 17.14 -21.64
CA GLY A 147 19.63 16.23 -22.72
C GLY A 147 19.20 14.77 -22.57
N ASP A 148 18.64 14.35 -21.43
CA ASP A 148 18.21 12.96 -21.16
C ASP A 148 16.80 12.61 -21.71
N GLY A 149 16.20 13.52 -22.50
CA GLY A 149 14.86 13.35 -23.05
C GLY A 149 13.76 13.42 -21.97
N PRO A 150 12.64 12.71 -22.16
CA PRO A 150 11.51 12.73 -21.23
C PRO A 150 11.88 12.29 -19.81
N MET A 151 11.27 12.91 -18.80
CA MET A 151 11.45 12.48 -17.41
C MET A 151 10.79 11.12 -17.20
N ARG A 152 11.58 10.13 -16.77
CA ARG A 152 11.17 8.75 -16.52
C ARG A 152 10.98 8.46 -15.04
N ILE A 153 9.84 7.89 -14.66
CA ILE A 153 9.56 7.39 -13.32
C ILE A 153 9.08 5.94 -13.41
N ALA A 154 9.79 5.00 -12.79
CA ALA A 154 9.28 3.62 -12.68
C ALA A 154 8.45 3.47 -11.41
N VAL A 155 7.29 2.82 -11.50
CA VAL A 155 6.33 2.68 -10.40
C VAL A 155 5.93 1.22 -10.24
N ALA A 156 5.94 0.75 -9.00
CA ALA A 156 5.40 -0.55 -8.64
C ALA A 156 4.59 -0.44 -7.34
N ALA A 157 3.59 -1.30 -7.21
CA ALA A 157 2.71 -1.40 -6.06
C ALA A 157 2.66 -2.87 -5.60
N ASP A 158 2.50 -3.12 -4.31
CA ASP A 158 2.41 -4.48 -3.77
C ASP A 158 3.66 -5.32 -4.15
N TRP A 159 4.82 -4.66 -4.10
CA TRP A 159 6.09 -5.18 -4.60
C TRP A 159 6.94 -5.82 -3.51
N GLY A 160 6.89 -5.32 -2.27
CA GLY A 160 7.83 -5.64 -1.19
C GLY A 160 7.65 -7.03 -0.57
N THR A 161 7.77 -8.09 -1.36
CA THR A 161 7.49 -9.49 -0.95
C THR A 161 8.73 -10.30 -0.61
N GLY A 162 9.92 -9.86 -1.05
CA GLY A 162 11.15 -10.62 -0.89
C GLY A 162 11.25 -11.87 -1.78
N THR A 163 10.41 -11.98 -2.81
CA THR A 163 10.41 -13.12 -3.76
C THR A 163 11.29 -12.85 -4.98
N LEU A 164 11.56 -13.87 -5.78
CA LEU A 164 12.28 -13.73 -7.05
C LEU A 164 11.52 -12.82 -8.05
N GLU A 165 10.20 -12.77 -7.97
CA GLU A 165 9.37 -11.94 -8.85
C GLU A 165 9.57 -10.46 -8.53
N ALA A 166 9.62 -10.11 -7.25
CA ALA A 166 9.93 -8.76 -6.81
C ALA A 166 11.32 -8.35 -7.29
N GLU A 167 12.34 -9.22 -7.14
CA GLU A 167 13.68 -8.95 -7.69
C GLU A 167 13.65 -8.76 -9.21
N THR A 168 12.98 -9.66 -9.94
CA THR A 168 12.88 -9.59 -11.42
C THR A 168 12.16 -8.30 -11.86
N VAL A 169 11.10 -7.89 -11.16
CA VAL A 169 10.41 -6.63 -11.44
C VAL A 169 11.32 -5.43 -11.16
N ALA A 170 12.11 -5.46 -10.07
CA ALA A 170 13.08 -4.41 -9.80
C ALA A 170 14.19 -4.33 -10.86
N GLU A 171 14.66 -5.46 -11.38
CA GLU A 171 15.58 -5.52 -12.52
C GLU A 171 14.97 -4.92 -13.78
N ASN A 172 13.72 -5.27 -14.10
CA ASN A 172 13.00 -4.71 -15.25
C ASN A 172 12.78 -3.20 -15.10
N MET A 173 12.45 -2.72 -13.90
CA MET A 173 12.35 -1.28 -13.60
C MET A 173 13.68 -0.56 -13.84
N LYS A 174 14.81 -1.14 -13.39
CA LYS A 174 16.16 -0.59 -13.64
C LYS A 174 16.46 -0.54 -15.13
N ALA A 175 16.09 -1.58 -15.89
CA ALA A 175 16.32 -1.67 -17.33
C ALA A 175 15.63 -0.54 -18.12
N SER A 176 14.53 0.01 -17.60
CA SER A 176 13.85 1.19 -18.16
C SER A 176 14.57 2.52 -17.91
N SER A 177 15.76 2.51 -17.30
CA SER A 177 16.60 3.68 -16.99
C SER A 177 15.84 4.87 -16.38
N PRO A 178 15.03 4.66 -15.31
CA PRO A 178 14.24 5.72 -14.72
C PRO A 178 15.10 6.71 -13.94
N HIS A 179 14.67 7.98 -13.91
CA HIS A 179 15.29 9.00 -13.07
C HIS A 179 14.83 8.86 -11.61
N TYR A 180 13.56 8.49 -11.43
CA TYR A 180 12.91 8.36 -10.14
C TYR A 180 12.18 7.01 -10.01
N THR A 181 12.00 6.52 -8.78
CA THR A 181 11.15 5.35 -8.50
C THR A 181 10.10 5.62 -7.44
N LEU A 182 8.90 5.03 -7.61
CA LEU A 182 7.77 5.17 -6.69
C LEU A 182 7.24 3.80 -6.24
N HIS A 183 7.25 3.56 -4.93
CA HIS A 183 6.65 2.37 -4.31
C HIS A 183 5.27 2.71 -3.75
N LEU A 184 4.18 2.14 -4.26
CA LEU A 184 2.81 2.51 -3.82
C LEU A 184 2.30 1.72 -2.61
N GLY A 185 3.19 1.38 -1.67
CA GLY A 185 2.85 0.70 -0.42
C GLY A 185 2.85 -0.83 -0.50
N ASP A 186 2.68 -1.44 0.67
CA ASP A 186 2.66 -2.88 0.94
C ASP A 186 4.01 -3.61 0.80
N VAL A 187 4.74 -3.60 1.91
CA VAL A 187 5.87 -4.46 2.25
C VAL A 187 5.37 -5.57 3.15
N TYR A 188 5.56 -6.80 2.68
CA TYR A 188 4.95 -7.98 3.27
C TYR A 188 5.85 -8.64 4.33
N TYR A 189 5.27 -9.16 5.40
CA TYR A 189 3.84 -9.39 5.62
C TYR A 189 3.19 -8.37 6.56
N MET A 190 3.99 -7.70 7.38
CA MET A 190 3.52 -6.77 8.41
C MET A 190 4.25 -5.43 8.33
N GLY A 191 5.12 -5.25 7.31
CA GLY A 191 5.98 -4.07 7.15
C GLY A 191 6.85 -3.77 8.36
N GLU A 192 7.25 -4.80 9.12
CA GLU A 192 8.18 -4.63 10.22
C GLU A 192 9.57 -4.21 9.70
N ALA A 193 10.39 -3.56 10.54
CA ALA A 193 11.72 -3.10 10.15
C ALA A 193 12.61 -4.21 9.55
N VAL A 194 12.50 -5.44 10.06
CA VAL A 194 13.22 -6.60 9.52
C VAL A 194 12.73 -7.00 8.13
N GLU A 195 11.42 -6.92 7.89
CA GLU A 195 10.83 -7.23 6.58
C GLU A 195 11.13 -6.14 5.56
N ILE A 196 11.19 -4.88 5.97
CA ILE A 196 11.66 -3.77 5.13
C ILE A 196 13.13 -3.92 4.80
N ALA A 197 13.97 -4.23 5.80
CA ALA A 197 15.39 -4.47 5.59
C ALA A 197 15.60 -5.59 4.56
N GLU A 198 14.84 -6.68 4.69
CA GLU A 198 14.93 -7.83 3.79
C GLU A 198 14.32 -7.58 2.42
N ASN A 199 13.07 -7.12 2.34
CA ASN A 199 12.31 -7.08 1.09
C ASN A 199 12.51 -5.78 0.30
N CYS A 200 13.10 -4.75 0.90
CA CYS A 200 13.27 -3.45 0.25
C CYS A 200 14.69 -2.89 0.32
N LEU A 201 15.49 -3.27 1.31
CA LEU A 201 16.85 -2.72 1.50
C LEU A 201 17.96 -3.73 1.19
N GLY A 202 17.64 -4.90 0.63
CA GLY A 202 18.61 -5.90 0.21
C GLY A 202 19.38 -6.58 1.35
N VAL A 203 18.92 -6.44 2.60
CA VAL A 203 19.59 -7.06 3.76
C VAL A 203 19.14 -8.51 3.88
N ALA A 204 20.03 -9.44 3.57
CA ALA A 204 19.76 -10.86 3.79
C ALA A 204 19.53 -11.11 5.30
N THR A 205 18.42 -11.74 5.65
CA THR A 205 18.20 -12.26 7.01
C THR A 205 18.46 -13.77 7.02
N LYS A 206 18.35 -14.41 8.20
CA LYS A 206 18.81 -15.80 8.42
C LYS A 206 18.29 -16.82 7.40
N ASN A 207 17.13 -16.58 6.78
CA ASN A 207 16.46 -17.57 5.96
C ASN A 207 16.34 -17.19 4.47
N TYR A 208 16.49 -15.91 4.12
CA TYR A 208 16.21 -15.44 2.75
C TYR A 208 17.23 -14.45 2.22
N THR A 209 17.40 -14.50 0.90
CA THR A 209 18.10 -13.46 0.14
C THR A 209 17.27 -12.17 0.22
N GLY A 210 17.93 -11.06 0.56
CA GLY A 210 17.29 -9.75 0.56
C GLY A 210 17.04 -9.26 -0.87
N VAL A 211 15.94 -8.55 -1.07
CA VAL A 211 15.54 -7.89 -2.31
C VAL A 211 15.69 -6.39 -2.13
N LEU A 212 16.24 -5.72 -3.14
CA LEU A 212 16.52 -4.27 -3.08
C LEU A 212 15.53 -3.50 -3.94
N TRP A 213 14.81 -2.56 -3.33
CA TRP A 213 14.02 -1.58 -4.06
C TRP A 213 14.96 -0.76 -4.94
N PRO A 214 14.69 -0.62 -6.26
CA PRO A 214 15.61 0.05 -7.16
C PRO A 214 15.61 1.55 -6.87
N THR A 215 16.55 2.01 -6.05
CA THR A 215 16.77 3.44 -5.85
C THR A 215 17.50 4.01 -7.07
N CYS A 216 16.95 5.05 -7.69
CA CYS A 216 17.45 5.55 -8.97
C CYS A 216 18.21 6.87 -8.86
N SER A 217 18.71 7.34 -10.01
CA SER A 217 19.78 8.33 -10.10
C SER A 217 19.45 9.69 -9.48
N LEU A 218 18.17 10.07 -9.40
CA LEU A 218 17.73 11.36 -8.86
C LEU A 218 16.82 11.26 -7.62
N GLY A 219 16.29 10.08 -7.29
CA GLY A 219 15.51 9.92 -6.06
C GLY A 219 14.50 8.78 -6.10
N SER A 220 13.94 8.50 -4.94
CA SER A 220 12.92 7.46 -4.75
C SER A 220 11.95 7.87 -3.66
N PHE A 221 10.67 7.56 -3.85
CA PHE A 221 9.61 7.88 -2.91
C PHE A 221 8.72 6.67 -2.69
N ALA A 222 8.02 6.62 -1.56
CA ALA A 222 7.11 5.52 -1.26
C ALA A 222 5.87 6.02 -0.52
N LEU A 223 4.73 5.42 -0.82
CA LEU A 223 3.56 5.42 0.05
C LEU A 223 3.62 4.23 1.01
N MET A 224 2.82 4.29 2.05
CA MET A 224 2.54 3.13 2.91
C MET A 224 1.22 2.47 2.50
N GLY A 225 1.14 1.16 2.70
CA GLY A 225 -0.07 0.37 2.53
C GLY A 225 -0.65 -0.11 3.86
N ASN A 226 -1.59 -1.05 3.79
CA ASN A 226 -2.17 -1.64 5.00
C ASN A 226 -1.21 -2.59 5.70
N HIS A 227 -0.31 -3.26 4.96
CA HIS A 227 0.61 -4.22 5.55
C HIS A 227 1.58 -3.55 6.52
N GLU A 228 2.10 -2.36 6.21
CA GLU A 228 2.90 -1.58 7.15
C GLU A 228 2.13 -1.24 8.44
N MET A 229 0.84 -0.91 8.32
CA MET A 229 0.03 -0.57 9.50
C MET A 229 -0.39 -1.77 10.34
N TYR A 230 -0.27 -3.00 9.83
CA TYR A 230 -0.51 -4.17 10.67
C TYR A 230 0.51 -4.29 11.82
N SER A 231 1.71 -3.72 11.68
CA SER A 231 2.70 -3.56 12.77
C SER A 231 2.74 -2.14 13.36
N GLY A 232 1.72 -1.32 13.08
CA GLY A 232 1.65 0.06 13.53
C GLY A 232 2.55 1.04 12.77
N GLY A 233 3.03 0.69 11.57
CA GLY A 233 3.76 1.60 10.68
C GLY A 233 5.19 1.94 11.12
N GLN A 234 5.70 1.35 12.20
CA GLN A 234 7.03 1.66 12.75
C GLN A 234 8.13 1.42 11.71
N GLY A 235 8.13 0.24 11.08
CA GLY A 235 9.13 -0.09 10.06
C GLY A 235 9.15 0.92 8.92
N TYR A 236 7.97 1.31 8.42
CA TYR A 236 7.85 2.31 7.35
C TYR A 236 8.51 3.64 7.76
N PHE A 237 8.07 4.19 8.89
CA PHE A 237 8.45 5.54 9.33
C PHE A 237 9.89 5.64 9.83
N THR A 238 10.43 4.60 10.46
CA THR A 238 11.77 4.64 11.07
C THR A 238 12.85 3.95 10.25
N THR A 239 12.48 3.18 9.22
CA THR A 239 13.43 2.37 8.44
C THR A 239 13.32 2.64 6.95
N PHE A 240 12.12 2.48 6.35
CA PHE A 240 12.02 2.64 4.90
C PHE A 240 12.14 4.11 4.51
N LEU A 241 11.36 4.97 5.16
CA LEU A 241 11.25 6.39 4.85
C LEU A 241 12.59 7.14 4.98
N THR A 242 13.48 6.70 5.88
CA THR A 242 14.82 7.29 6.05
C THR A 242 15.74 7.09 4.83
N THR A 243 15.36 6.20 3.91
CA THR A 243 16.10 5.92 2.66
C THR A 243 15.53 6.65 1.45
N LEU A 244 14.43 7.39 1.62
CA LEU A 244 13.63 7.96 0.53
C LEU A 244 13.73 9.48 0.48
N GLY A 245 13.55 10.04 -0.70
CA GLY A 245 13.65 11.47 -0.97
C GLY A 245 14.37 11.78 -2.28
N LEU A 246 14.47 13.07 -2.56
CA LEU A 246 15.14 13.63 -3.73
C LEU A 246 16.65 13.68 -3.47
N LEU A 247 17.46 13.22 -4.43
CA LEU A 247 18.92 13.38 -4.37
C LEU A 247 19.31 14.75 -4.91
N ALA A 248 20.27 15.39 -4.25
CA ALA A 248 20.90 16.60 -4.75
C ALA A 248 21.58 16.33 -6.11
N PRO A 249 21.80 17.36 -6.95
CA PRO A 249 22.44 17.19 -8.26
C PRO A 249 23.81 16.50 -8.20
N ASP A 250 24.58 16.73 -7.14
CA ASP A 250 25.88 16.09 -6.88
C ASP A 250 25.77 14.68 -6.28
N LYS A 251 24.54 14.22 -6.01
CA LYS A 251 24.18 12.92 -5.42
C LYS A 251 24.77 12.66 -4.04
N THR A 252 25.26 13.69 -3.34
CA THR A 252 25.90 13.54 -2.03
C THR A 252 24.94 13.74 -0.87
N VAL A 253 23.87 14.52 -1.06
CA VAL A 253 22.88 14.85 -0.05
C VAL A 253 21.48 14.46 -0.53
N ARG A 254 20.64 13.99 0.39
CA ARG A 254 19.23 13.68 0.14
C ARG A 254 18.34 14.73 0.81
N ASP A 255 17.40 15.29 0.07
CA ASP A 255 16.24 15.97 0.64
C ASP A 255 15.18 14.91 0.99
N PRO A 256 15.01 14.57 2.29
CA PRO A 256 14.28 13.37 2.67
C PRO A 256 12.77 13.53 2.50
N GLN A 257 12.13 12.47 2.02
CA GLN A 257 10.70 12.29 2.23
C GLN A 257 10.47 12.07 3.73
N SER A 258 9.83 13.01 4.43
CA SER A 258 9.69 12.98 5.91
C SER A 258 8.28 12.62 6.39
N ALA A 259 7.38 12.32 5.46
CA ALA A 259 6.00 11.92 5.74
C ALA A 259 5.55 10.87 4.73
N SER A 260 4.42 10.21 5.00
CA SER A 260 3.83 9.17 4.15
C SER A 260 3.16 9.70 2.87
N TYR A 261 3.28 10.99 2.60
CA TYR A 261 2.70 11.71 1.47
C TYR A 261 3.71 12.71 0.89
N PHE A 262 3.56 13.05 -0.39
CA PHE A 262 4.47 13.97 -1.09
C PHE A 262 3.83 14.57 -2.33
N CYS A 263 4.39 15.67 -2.82
CA CYS A 263 4.09 16.25 -4.12
C CYS A 263 5.38 16.31 -4.96
N LEU A 264 5.41 15.63 -6.10
CA LEU A 264 6.45 15.86 -7.11
C LEU A 264 5.94 16.89 -8.10
N GLU A 265 6.55 18.07 -8.07
CA GLU A 265 6.26 19.15 -9.01
C GLU A 265 7.15 18.99 -10.23
N ALA A 266 6.61 18.40 -11.29
CA ALA A 266 7.21 18.43 -12.61
C ALA A 266 6.86 19.75 -13.32
N GLU A 267 7.50 20.00 -14.46
CA GLU A 267 7.32 21.25 -15.22
C GLU A 267 5.84 21.48 -15.59
N HIS A 268 5.17 20.45 -16.13
CA HIS A 268 3.78 20.56 -16.60
C HIS A 268 2.77 19.71 -15.83
N TRP A 269 3.21 18.87 -14.89
CA TRP A 269 2.35 17.95 -14.14
C TRP A 269 2.63 18.02 -12.65
N LEU A 270 1.62 17.71 -11.84
CA LEU A 270 1.79 17.41 -10.42
C LEU A 270 1.57 15.92 -10.19
N VAL A 271 2.51 15.27 -9.51
CA VAL A 271 2.35 13.89 -9.04
C VAL A 271 2.12 13.94 -7.53
N LEU A 272 0.92 13.57 -7.09
CA LEU A 272 0.53 13.62 -5.69
C LEU A 272 0.49 12.21 -5.11
N GLY A 273 1.42 11.90 -4.20
CA GLY A 273 1.39 10.69 -3.39
C GLY A 273 0.62 10.93 -2.10
N LEU A 274 -0.55 10.29 -1.95
CA LEU A 274 -1.41 10.46 -0.78
C LEU A 274 -1.56 9.16 0.02
N ASP A 275 -1.43 9.30 1.33
CA ASP A 275 -1.47 8.18 2.26
C ASP A 275 -2.91 7.72 2.53
N THR A 276 -3.20 6.49 2.12
CA THR A 276 -4.44 5.77 2.48
C THR A 276 -4.18 4.60 3.44
N GLY A 277 -2.91 4.33 3.78
CA GLY A 277 -2.48 3.19 4.58
C GLY A 277 -2.60 3.44 6.07
N TYR A 278 -2.30 4.64 6.56
CA TYR A 278 -2.24 4.88 8.00
C TYR A 278 -3.53 4.54 8.76
N HIS A 279 -4.69 4.95 8.23
CA HIS A 279 -6.01 4.62 8.82
C HIS A 279 -6.59 3.31 8.28
N SER A 280 -5.75 2.40 7.75
CA SER A 280 -6.22 1.14 7.16
C SER A 280 -5.88 -0.14 7.94
N GLY A 281 -5.08 -0.05 9.01
CA GLY A 281 -4.62 -1.23 9.78
C GLY A 281 -5.73 -2.02 10.49
N GLY A 282 -6.91 -1.42 10.70
CA GLY A 282 -8.00 -2.01 11.50
C GLY A 282 -7.60 -2.27 12.97
N VAL A 283 -8.56 -2.61 13.84
CA VAL A 283 -8.21 -3.03 15.21
C VAL A 283 -8.07 -4.56 15.25
N PRO A 284 -6.86 -5.11 15.41
CA PRO A 284 -6.57 -6.53 15.21
C PRO A 284 -7.31 -7.51 16.14
N ALA A 285 -7.70 -7.10 17.34
CA ALA A 285 -8.30 -8.00 18.33
C ALA A 285 -9.78 -8.37 18.04
N PHE A 286 -10.46 -7.61 17.19
CA PHE A 286 -11.91 -7.70 17.04
C PHE A 286 -12.39 -8.03 15.62
N THR A 287 -11.54 -7.82 14.61
CA THR A 287 -11.85 -8.18 13.22
C THR A 287 -11.91 -9.69 12.99
N ALA A 288 -11.30 -10.48 13.88
CA ALA A 288 -11.33 -11.94 13.89
C ALA A 288 -12.63 -12.53 14.49
N ILE A 289 -13.52 -11.71 15.06
CA ILE A 289 -14.79 -12.18 15.66
C ILE A 289 -15.93 -12.01 14.65
N PRO A 290 -16.56 -13.11 14.17
CA PRO A 290 -17.69 -13.03 13.25
C PRO A 290 -18.82 -12.16 13.83
N GLY A 291 -19.20 -11.10 13.12
CA GLY A 291 -20.28 -10.17 13.50
C GLY A 291 -19.83 -8.82 14.05
N LEU A 292 -18.54 -8.62 14.39
CA LEU A 292 -18.03 -7.31 14.84
C LEU A 292 -17.60 -6.39 13.68
N ASN A 293 -17.27 -6.95 12.51
CA ASN A 293 -16.94 -6.20 11.29
C ASN A 293 -18.10 -5.34 10.75
N SER A 294 -19.32 -5.54 11.25
CA SER A 294 -20.51 -4.75 10.90
C SER A 294 -20.66 -3.47 11.74
N ILE A 295 -19.78 -3.25 12.73
CA ILE A 295 -19.79 -2.06 13.58
C ILE A 295 -18.86 -1.01 12.97
N PRO A 296 -19.32 0.22 12.65
CA PRO A 296 -18.55 1.24 11.93
C PRO A 296 -17.20 1.61 12.55
N PHE A 297 -17.02 1.39 13.85
CA PHE A 297 -15.77 1.65 14.57
C PHE A 297 -14.63 0.67 14.19
N PHE A 298 -14.96 -0.52 13.67
CA PHE A 298 -13.99 -1.53 13.23
C PHE A 298 -13.80 -1.53 11.70
N ASN A 299 -14.48 -0.63 10.97
CA ASN A 299 -14.35 -0.54 9.51
C ASN A 299 -13.09 0.23 9.12
N VAL A 300 -12.23 -0.44 8.37
CA VAL A 300 -11.14 0.14 7.58
C VAL A 300 -11.77 1.06 6.53
N ASP A 301 -11.65 2.38 6.68
CA ASP A 301 -12.18 3.35 5.71
C ASP A 301 -11.11 4.00 4.83
N ALA A 302 -9.83 3.68 5.10
CA ALA A 302 -8.64 4.16 4.39
C ALA A 302 -8.64 5.70 4.20
N ARG A 303 -9.24 6.42 5.15
CA ARG A 303 -9.36 7.88 5.10
C ARG A 303 -7.99 8.55 5.14
N PHE A 304 -7.95 9.74 4.57
CA PHE A 304 -6.85 10.67 4.73
C PHE A 304 -6.82 11.25 6.14
N ASP A 305 -5.62 11.37 6.72
CA ASP A 305 -5.41 12.03 8.01
C ASP A 305 -5.62 13.55 7.88
N ASP A 306 -6.16 14.18 8.92
CA ASP A 306 -6.44 15.62 8.93
C ASP A 306 -5.18 16.45 8.71
N LYS A 307 -4.02 15.98 9.19
CA LYS A 307 -2.73 16.67 8.97
C LYS A 307 -2.32 16.63 7.50
N MET A 308 -2.51 15.50 6.82
CA MET A 308 -2.24 15.41 5.38
C MET A 308 -3.23 16.27 4.59
N LEU A 309 -4.52 16.29 4.96
CA LEU A 309 -5.51 17.14 4.28
C LEU A 309 -5.18 18.63 4.42
N ALA A 310 -4.76 19.07 5.61
CA ALA A 310 -4.32 20.43 5.83
C ALA A 310 -3.08 20.78 4.97
N TRP A 311 -2.10 19.88 4.94
CA TRP A 311 -0.92 20.01 4.08
C TRP A 311 -1.28 20.06 2.59
N LEU A 312 -2.18 19.18 2.14
CA LEU A 312 -2.58 19.09 0.73
C LEU A 312 -3.30 20.37 0.31
N LYS A 313 -4.22 20.87 1.14
CA LYS A 313 -4.87 22.16 0.90
C LYS A 313 -3.84 23.28 0.75
N GLN A 314 -2.93 23.41 1.72
CA GLN A 314 -1.89 24.44 1.70
C GLN A 314 -0.98 24.31 0.48
N THR A 315 -0.58 23.09 0.12
CA THR A 315 0.25 22.80 -1.05
C THR A 315 -0.44 23.24 -2.33
N MET A 316 -1.72 22.90 -2.49
CA MET A 316 -2.49 23.30 -3.66
C MET A 316 -2.71 24.81 -3.72
N ASP A 317 -2.96 25.47 -2.58
CA ASP A 317 -3.07 26.94 -2.50
C ASP A 317 -1.76 27.62 -2.95
N ILE A 318 -0.60 27.12 -2.48
CA ILE A 318 0.74 27.63 -2.88
C ILE A 318 0.99 27.44 -4.38
N LEU A 319 0.74 26.24 -4.91
CA LEU A 319 1.01 25.92 -6.30
C LEU A 319 0.10 26.69 -7.25
N GLN A 320 -1.17 26.88 -6.90
CA GLN A 320 -2.11 27.69 -7.67
C GLN A 320 -1.74 29.18 -7.63
N ALA A 321 -1.24 29.70 -6.51
CA ALA A 321 -0.79 31.09 -6.43
C ALA A 321 0.44 31.39 -7.31
N LYS A 322 1.24 30.38 -7.65
CA LYS A 322 2.45 30.52 -8.48
C LYS A 322 2.19 30.49 -9.99
N SER A 323 1.03 30.02 -10.43
CA SER A 323 0.75 29.77 -11.85
C SER A 323 -0.63 30.26 -12.24
N SER A 324 -0.72 30.97 -13.37
CA SER A 324 -2.02 31.35 -13.96
C SER A 324 -2.76 30.15 -14.57
N THR A 325 -2.07 29.03 -14.78
CA THR A 325 -2.63 27.79 -15.32
C THR A 325 -2.52 26.64 -14.32
N LYS A 326 -3.59 25.87 -14.21
CA LYS A 326 -3.67 24.72 -13.31
C LYS A 326 -2.99 23.51 -13.95
N LYS A 327 -1.91 23.02 -13.34
CA LYS A 327 -1.23 21.81 -13.80
C LYS A 327 -2.17 20.58 -13.71
N PRO A 328 -2.21 19.70 -14.73
CA PRO A 328 -2.83 18.38 -14.60
C PRO A 328 -2.20 17.54 -13.48
N ILE A 329 -3.01 16.64 -12.93
CA ILE A 329 -2.66 15.87 -11.72
C ILE A 329 -2.63 14.38 -12.03
N LEU A 330 -1.54 13.74 -11.62
CA LEU A 330 -1.42 12.30 -11.45
C LEU A 330 -1.49 12.00 -9.96
N LEU A 331 -2.54 11.33 -9.53
CA LEU A 331 -2.79 10.98 -8.14
C LEU A 331 -2.36 9.54 -7.87
N LEU A 332 -1.67 9.32 -6.76
CA LEU A 332 -1.18 8.02 -6.33
C LEU A 332 -1.72 7.72 -4.92
N THR A 333 -2.30 6.55 -4.73
CA THR A 333 -2.69 6.02 -3.42
C THR A 333 -2.33 4.55 -3.35
N HIS A 334 -2.28 3.98 -2.14
CA HIS A 334 -2.22 2.52 -2.01
C HIS A 334 -3.61 1.91 -2.29
N HIS A 335 -4.65 2.33 -1.57
CA HIS A 335 -6.00 1.78 -1.70
C HIS A 335 -6.79 2.35 -2.89
N GLN A 336 -7.73 1.55 -3.39
CA GLN A 336 -8.52 1.83 -4.59
C GLN A 336 -9.69 2.81 -4.34
N PRO A 337 -9.86 3.87 -5.17
CA PRO A 337 -11.04 4.75 -5.13
C PRO A 337 -12.29 4.09 -5.74
N MET A 338 -12.06 3.07 -6.57
CA MET A 338 -13.08 2.23 -7.20
C MET A 338 -12.46 0.89 -7.61
N SER A 339 -13.30 -0.13 -7.75
CA SER A 339 -12.92 -1.40 -8.36
C SER A 339 -14.16 -2.07 -8.96
N SER A 340 -13.93 -2.91 -9.96
CA SER A 340 -14.92 -3.85 -10.50
C SER A 340 -14.81 -5.25 -9.88
N PHE A 341 -13.74 -5.52 -9.11
CA PHE A 341 -13.45 -6.84 -8.55
C PHE A 341 -13.52 -6.86 -7.01
N GLU A 342 -13.17 -5.75 -6.36
CA GLU A 342 -13.07 -5.64 -4.91
C GLU A 342 -13.83 -4.43 -4.34
N HIS A 343 -13.79 -4.28 -3.01
CA HIS A 343 -14.39 -3.14 -2.31
C HIS A 343 -13.65 -1.83 -2.65
N ALA A 344 -14.41 -0.76 -2.84
CA ALA A 344 -13.89 0.57 -3.12
C ALA A 344 -13.87 1.49 -1.88
N PHE A 345 -12.77 2.20 -1.65
CA PHE A 345 -12.65 3.15 -0.54
C PHE A 345 -13.17 4.54 -0.92
N LYS A 346 -14.42 4.85 -0.54
CA LYS A 346 -15.09 6.10 -0.93
C LYS A 346 -14.75 7.31 -0.07
N LYS A 347 -14.17 7.11 1.11
CA LYS A 347 -13.85 8.19 2.04
C LYS A 347 -12.75 9.13 1.50
N PRO A 348 -11.63 8.64 0.94
CA PRO A 348 -10.67 9.49 0.21
C PRO A 348 -11.29 10.32 -0.91
N VAL A 349 -12.17 9.71 -1.73
CA VAL A 349 -12.86 10.42 -2.83
C VAL A 349 -13.70 11.59 -2.29
N LYS A 350 -14.40 11.38 -1.16
CA LYS A 350 -15.18 12.44 -0.50
C LYS A 350 -14.27 13.55 0.04
N GLN A 351 -13.19 13.21 0.73
CA GLN A 351 -12.25 14.18 1.30
C GLN A 351 -11.59 15.04 0.21
N LEU A 352 -11.21 14.45 -0.94
CA LEU A 352 -10.68 15.22 -2.07
C LEU A 352 -11.69 16.17 -2.69
N ALA A 353 -12.95 15.74 -2.82
CA ALA A 353 -14.01 16.59 -3.36
C ALA A 353 -14.27 17.81 -2.46
N GLU A 354 -14.21 17.62 -1.15
CA GLU A 354 -14.37 18.69 -0.15
C GLU A 354 -13.24 19.73 -0.21
N LEU A 355 -12.02 19.34 -0.63
CA LEU A 355 -10.92 20.28 -0.86
C LEU A 355 -11.10 21.13 -2.12
N GLY A 356 -11.95 20.71 -3.07
CA GLY A 356 -12.36 21.49 -4.24
C GLY A 356 -11.30 21.74 -5.31
N PHE A 357 -10.01 21.46 -5.04
CA PHE A 357 -8.93 21.71 -6.00
C PHE A 357 -8.99 20.81 -7.24
N LEU A 358 -9.82 19.76 -7.28
CA LEU A 358 -10.04 18.94 -8.47
C LEU A 358 -11.33 19.30 -9.24
N ASN A 359 -12.10 20.27 -8.75
CA ASN A 359 -13.36 20.65 -9.40
C ASN A 359 -13.10 21.13 -10.83
N GLY A 360 -13.89 20.59 -11.77
CA GLY A 360 -13.77 20.89 -13.19
C GLY A 360 -12.48 20.40 -13.86
N GLN A 361 -11.69 19.56 -13.19
CA GLN A 361 -10.45 19.02 -13.74
C GLN A 361 -10.46 17.49 -13.74
N GLU A 362 -10.15 16.92 -14.90
CA GLU A 362 -9.86 15.50 -15.07
C GLU A 362 -8.43 15.19 -14.60
N PHE A 363 -8.26 14.01 -14.00
CA PHE A 363 -6.97 13.58 -13.46
C PHE A 363 -6.78 12.07 -13.65
N VAL A 364 -5.54 11.60 -13.57
CA VAL A 364 -5.22 10.17 -13.60
C VAL A 364 -5.02 9.70 -12.16
N TRP A 365 -5.54 8.52 -11.80
CA TRP A 365 -5.42 7.98 -10.44
C TRP A 365 -4.87 6.56 -10.47
N LEU A 366 -3.62 6.38 -10.04
CA LEU A 366 -2.97 5.07 -9.93
C LEU A 366 -3.08 4.56 -8.50
N TYR A 367 -3.37 3.28 -8.34
CA TYR A 367 -3.45 2.63 -7.04
C TYR A 367 -2.97 1.18 -7.06
N GLY A 368 -2.60 0.67 -5.88
CA GLY A 368 -2.21 -0.72 -5.62
C GLY A 368 -3.28 -1.47 -4.84
N HIS A 369 -2.87 -2.17 -3.78
CA HIS A 369 -3.68 -2.94 -2.83
C HIS A 369 -4.39 -4.14 -3.44
N GLU A 370 -5.19 -3.89 -4.48
CA GLU A 370 -5.80 -4.91 -5.30
C GLU A 370 -4.75 -5.56 -6.21
N HIS A 371 -4.53 -6.86 -6.03
CA HIS A 371 -3.46 -7.59 -6.70
C HIS A 371 -3.76 -7.94 -8.15
N ARG A 372 -3.91 -6.91 -8.99
CA ARG A 372 -4.29 -7.01 -10.42
C ARG A 372 -3.71 -5.87 -11.24
N LEU A 373 -3.67 -6.07 -12.56
CA LEU A 373 -3.55 -5.01 -13.55
C LEU A 373 -4.92 -4.74 -14.17
N THR A 374 -5.49 -3.55 -13.96
CA THR A 374 -6.75 -3.15 -14.59
C THR A 374 -6.76 -1.66 -14.92
N VAL A 375 -7.08 -1.37 -16.17
CA VAL A 375 -7.18 -0.04 -16.76
C VAL A 375 -8.66 0.28 -16.95
N TYR A 376 -9.17 1.27 -16.23
CA TYR A 376 -10.58 1.66 -16.33
C TYR A 376 -10.79 2.76 -17.38
N GLU A 377 -12.00 2.84 -17.92
CA GLU A 377 -12.47 4.00 -18.68
C GLU A 377 -12.43 5.28 -17.83
N LYS A 378 -12.73 6.45 -18.42
CA LYS A 378 -12.98 7.66 -17.63
C LYS A 378 -14.19 7.44 -16.71
N GLN A 379 -14.06 7.75 -15.43
CA GLN A 379 -15.10 7.51 -14.42
C GLN A 379 -15.40 8.76 -13.61
N THR A 380 -16.68 8.95 -13.26
CA THR A 380 -17.09 9.87 -12.20
C THR A 380 -17.09 9.09 -10.87
N LEU A 381 -16.10 9.35 -10.03
CA LEU A 381 -15.79 8.55 -8.83
C LEU A 381 -16.71 8.84 -7.63
N GLY A 382 -17.39 9.99 -7.67
CA GLY A 382 -18.28 10.52 -6.63
C GLY A 382 -18.08 12.02 -6.45
N ASN A 383 -19.12 12.74 -5.99
CA ASN A 383 -19.07 14.18 -5.71
C ASN A 383 -18.54 15.06 -6.87
N GLY A 384 -18.78 14.64 -8.11
CA GLY A 384 -18.34 15.37 -9.31
C GLY A 384 -16.88 15.15 -9.71
N LEU A 385 -16.08 14.41 -8.93
CA LEU A 385 -14.71 14.08 -9.31
C LEU A 385 -14.71 13.12 -10.49
N THR A 386 -14.00 13.50 -11.56
CA THR A 386 -13.88 12.72 -12.78
C THR A 386 -12.41 12.44 -13.06
N GLY A 387 -12.07 11.18 -13.32
CA GLY A 387 -10.69 10.79 -13.57
C GLY A 387 -10.53 9.45 -14.25
N TYR A 388 -9.28 9.03 -14.40
CA TYR A 388 -8.84 7.82 -15.07
C TYR A 388 -8.18 6.85 -14.07
N PRO A 389 -8.93 5.91 -13.47
CA PRO A 389 -8.43 5.01 -12.43
C PRO A 389 -7.62 3.85 -13.02
N ARG A 390 -6.48 3.51 -12.42
CA ARG A 390 -5.60 2.41 -12.84
C ARG A 390 -5.19 1.58 -11.63
N CYS A 391 -5.57 0.32 -11.63
CA CYS A 391 -5.08 -0.68 -10.69
C CYS A 391 -3.76 -1.24 -11.19
N ILE A 392 -2.69 -1.07 -10.41
CA ILE A 392 -1.34 -1.54 -10.73
C ILE A 392 -0.71 -2.39 -9.61
N GLY A 393 -1.52 -2.98 -8.71
CA GLY A 393 -1.07 -3.81 -7.57
C GLY A 393 -0.44 -5.16 -7.92
N HIS A 394 0.26 -5.26 -9.05
CA HIS A 394 0.83 -6.49 -9.58
C HIS A 394 2.37 -6.48 -9.51
N GLY A 395 2.97 -5.75 -8.58
CA GLY A 395 4.42 -5.52 -8.52
C GLY A 395 5.27 -6.70 -8.06
N GLY A 396 4.81 -7.47 -7.07
CA GLY A 396 5.59 -8.59 -6.53
C GLY A 396 4.77 -9.63 -5.76
N MET A 397 3.57 -9.27 -5.30
CA MET A 397 2.62 -10.23 -4.75
C MET A 397 2.06 -11.15 -5.82
N PRO A 398 1.77 -12.43 -5.49
CA PRO A 398 1.03 -13.31 -6.36
C PRO A 398 -0.28 -12.67 -6.82
N VAL A 399 -0.36 -12.40 -8.12
CA VAL A 399 -1.47 -11.65 -8.72
C VAL A 399 -2.73 -12.54 -8.71
N GLU A 400 -3.85 -11.95 -8.29
CA GLU A 400 -5.12 -12.65 -8.28
C GLU A 400 -5.62 -12.86 -9.72
N ILE A 401 -6.27 -14.00 -9.96
CA ILE A 401 -6.82 -14.29 -11.28
C ILE A 401 -7.91 -13.25 -11.59
N THR A 402 -7.68 -12.48 -12.64
CA THR A 402 -8.63 -11.47 -13.10
C THR A 402 -9.56 -12.11 -14.11
N LYS A 403 -10.73 -12.54 -13.65
CA LYS A 403 -11.77 -13.14 -14.48
C LYS A 403 -13.05 -12.33 -14.41
N LEU A 404 -13.58 -11.96 -15.57
CA LEU A 404 -14.89 -11.36 -15.68
C LEU A 404 -15.96 -12.44 -15.86
N SER A 405 -16.99 -12.45 -15.02
CA SER A 405 -18.15 -13.33 -15.23
C SER A 405 -19.10 -12.81 -16.32
N GLN A 406 -19.05 -11.50 -16.57
CA GLN A 406 -19.84 -10.77 -17.55
C GLN A 406 -19.06 -9.53 -18.00
N PRO A 407 -19.34 -8.97 -19.19
CA PRO A 407 -18.70 -7.74 -19.64
C PRO A 407 -18.87 -6.61 -18.62
N ASP A 408 -17.83 -5.81 -18.42
CA ASP A 408 -17.88 -4.58 -17.62
C ASP A 408 -17.41 -3.39 -18.47
N SER A 409 -18.35 -2.49 -18.77
CA SER A 409 -18.08 -1.29 -19.57
C SER A 409 -17.20 -0.26 -18.86
N LYS A 410 -16.96 -0.40 -17.56
CA LYS A 410 -16.01 0.45 -16.83
C LYS A 410 -14.57 0.05 -17.11
N ILE A 411 -14.32 -1.19 -17.52
CA ILE A 411 -12.97 -1.70 -17.76
C ILE A 411 -12.63 -1.47 -19.23
N ARG A 412 -11.55 -0.72 -19.45
CA ARG A 412 -10.97 -0.56 -20.78
C ARG A 412 -10.05 -1.73 -21.11
N PHE A 413 -9.11 -2.08 -20.22
CA PHE A 413 -8.26 -3.26 -20.35
C PHE A 413 -8.03 -3.96 -19.01
N TYR A 414 -7.83 -5.28 -19.03
CA TYR A 414 -7.37 -6.07 -17.90
C TYR A 414 -6.43 -7.19 -18.37
N ASP A 415 -5.59 -7.70 -17.47
CA ASP A 415 -4.72 -8.84 -17.76
C ASP A 415 -5.37 -10.16 -17.27
N PRO A 416 -5.89 -11.00 -18.18
CA PRO A 416 -6.50 -12.28 -17.81
C PRO A 416 -5.48 -13.40 -17.64
N ARG A 417 -4.20 -13.17 -17.99
CA ARG A 417 -3.22 -14.24 -18.13
C ARG A 417 -2.96 -14.85 -16.76
N GLN A 418 -2.65 -16.15 -16.78
CA GLN A 418 -2.33 -16.91 -15.60
C GLN A 418 -1.22 -17.92 -15.86
N HIS A 419 -0.47 -18.26 -14.82
CA HIS A 419 0.54 -19.31 -14.82
C HIS A 419 0.47 -20.11 -13.51
N PRO A 420 0.99 -21.35 -13.48
CA PRO A 420 1.27 -22.06 -12.22
C PRO A 420 2.00 -21.16 -11.22
N ILE A 421 1.62 -21.21 -9.95
CA ILE A 421 2.37 -20.50 -8.91
C ILE A 421 3.84 -20.91 -8.94
N ASP A 422 4.13 -22.20 -9.04
CA ASP A 422 5.46 -22.72 -9.36
C ASP A 422 5.36 -24.14 -9.94
N GLN A 423 6.51 -24.79 -10.08
CA GLN A 423 6.61 -26.15 -10.64
C GLN A 423 6.10 -27.24 -9.67
N GLU A 424 6.10 -26.98 -8.37
CA GLU A 424 5.69 -27.93 -7.34
C GLU A 424 4.17 -27.94 -7.12
N ASP A 425 3.50 -26.81 -7.37
CA ASP A 425 2.03 -26.70 -7.36
C ASP A 425 1.49 -26.16 -8.70
N PRO A 426 1.40 -27.02 -9.73
CA PRO A 426 0.91 -26.63 -11.04
C PRO A 426 -0.59 -26.27 -11.07
N ASN A 427 -1.34 -26.64 -10.03
CA ASN A 427 -2.80 -26.48 -9.97
C ASN A 427 -3.21 -25.12 -9.43
N THR A 428 -2.42 -24.54 -8.53
CA THR A 428 -2.60 -23.14 -8.16
C THR A 428 -2.18 -22.24 -9.31
N LYS A 429 -3.09 -21.41 -9.79
CA LYS A 429 -2.82 -20.39 -10.80
C LYS A 429 -2.76 -18.99 -10.18
N VAL A 430 -1.87 -18.16 -10.70
CA VAL A 430 -1.68 -16.74 -10.36
C VAL A 430 -1.48 -15.94 -11.65
N GLY A 431 -1.76 -14.64 -11.61
CA GLY A 431 -1.51 -13.73 -12.73
C GLY A 431 -0.04 -13.34 -12.85
N TYR A 432 0.28 -12.55 -13.88
CA TYR A 432 1.65 -12.09 -14.13
C TYR A 432 1.93 -10.77 -13.42
N ASN A 433 3.08 -10.72 -12.75
CA ASN A 433 3.59 -9.48 -12.18
C ASN A 433 4.09 -8.50 -13.27
N GLY A 434 4.30 -7.26 -12.88
CA GLY A 434 4.73 -6.19 -13.77
C GLY A 434 4.94 -4.87 -13.05
N HIS A 435 5.25 -3.83 -13.82
CA HIS A 435 5.38 -2.47 -13.33
C HIS A 435 4.94 -1.50 -14.42
N ILE A 436 4.95 -0.20 -14.09
CA ILE A 436 4.73 0.84 -15.10
C ILE A 436 5.92 1.81 -15.17
N VAL A 437 6.05 2.43 -16.33
CA VAL A 437 6.98 3.55 -16.54
C VAL A 437 6.18 4.77 -16.97
N LEU A 438 6.31 5.85 -16.21
CA LEU A 438 5.75 7.16 -16.52
C LEU A 438 6.79 7.96 -17.30
N LEU A 439 6.40 8.53 -18.42
CA LEU A 439 7.20 9.42 -19.25
C LEU A 439 6.52 10.78 -19.30
N PHE A 440 7.20 11.80 -18.79
CA PHE A 440 6.75 13.20 -18.89
C PHE A 440 7.57 13.90 -19.96
N ASP A 441 6.91 14.23 -21.08
CA ASP A 441 7.49 14.91 -22.24
C ASP A 441 6.68 16.19 -22.51
N GLY A 442 7.18 17.31 -21.98
CA GLY A 442 6.40 18.54 -21.92
C GLY A 442 5.05 18.32 -21.21
N THR A 443 3.95 18.68 -21.87
CA THR A 443 2.59 18.47 -21.34
C THR A 443 2.09 17.04 -21.47
N LYS A 444 2.77 16.17 -22.22
CA LYS A 444 2.35 14.80 -22.47
C LYS A 444 2.82 13.88 -21.34
N LEU A 445 1.86 13.21 -20.69
CA LEU A 445 2.12 12.08 -19.79
C LEU A 445 1.88 10.78 -20.57
N THR A 446 2.90 9.93 -20.68
CA THR A 446 2.75 8.57 -21.21
C THR A 446 2.94 7.55 -20.09
N ILE A 447 2.08 6.54 -20.02
CA ILE A 447 2.18 5.41 -19.11
C ILE A 447 2.42 4.15 -19.95
N GLU A 448 3.56 3.51 -19.73
CA GLU A 448 3.88 2.20 -20.30
C GLU A 448 3.65 1.12 -19.25
N TYR A 449 2.84 0.12 -19.59
CA TYR A 449 2.58 -1.05 -18.74
C TYR A 449 3.45 -2.19 -19.21
N ARG A 450 4.30 -2.73 -18.32
CA ARG A 450 5.29 -3.74 -18.68
C ARG A 450 5.17 -4.94 -17.78
N ASP A 451 5.16 -6.14 -18.36
CA ASP A 451 5.08 -7.37 -17.57
C ASP A 451 6.46 -7.88 -17.14
N ILE A 452 6.44 -8.87 -16.26
CA ILE A 452 7.63 -9.56 -15.77
C ILE A 452 8.35 -10.38 -16.85
N LEU A 453 7.67 -10.74 -17.95
CA LEU A 453 8.22 -11.60 -19.00
C LEU A 453 9.07 -10.74 -19.95
N ASN A 454 10.38 -10.70 -19.72
CA ASN A 454 11.33 -9.95 -20.55
C ASN A 454 10.98 -8.45 -20.70
N ASN A 455 10.30 -7.88 -19.71
CA ASN A 455 9.89 -6.47 -19.71
C ASN A 455 8.99 -6.08 -20.90
N ASN A 456 8.15 -7.00 -21.38
CA ASN A 456 7.33 -6.81 -22.56
C ASN A 456 6.31 -5.68 -22.35
N LEU A 457 6.14 -4.83 -23.37
CA LEU A 457 5.14 -3.76 -23.36
C LEU A 457 3.74 -4.34 -23.60
N LEU A 458 2.84 -4.13 -22.64
CA LEU A 458 1.44 -4.56 -22.72
C LEU A 458 0.51 -3.48 -23.24
N LEU A 459 0.78 -2.22 -22.89
CA LEU A 459 -0.07 -1.08 -23.20
C LEU A 459 0.73 0.21 -23.07
N THR A 460 0.42 1.17 -23.93
CA THR A 460 0.82 2.56 -23.77
C THR A 460 -0.43 3.42 -23.65
N GLU A 461 -0.52 4.27 -22.63
CA GLU A 461 -1.55 5.30 -22.51
C GLU A 461 -0.92 6.68 -22.58
N THR A 462 -1.49 7.58 -23.36
CA THR A 462 -1.07 8.99 -23.43
C THR A 462 -2.18 9.89 -22.91
N PHE A 463 -1.81 10.84 -22.06
CA PHE A 463 -2.66 11.91 -21.54
C PHE A 463 -2.05 13.27 -21.87
N THR A 464 -2.83 14.13 -22.54
CA THR A 464 -2.43 15.51 -22.86
C THR A 464 -3.50 16.47 -22.34
N PRO A 465 -3.17 17.49 -21.53
CA PRO A 465 -4.15 18.47 -21.08
C PRO A 465 -4.70 19.29 -22.25
N ASN A 466 -6.02 19.45 -22.30
CA ASN A 466 -6.70 20.18 -23.39
C ASN A 466 -6.87 21.69 -23.11
N GLY A 467 -6.32 22.19 -22.00
CA GLY A 467 -6.42 23.60 -21.58
C GLY A 467 -7.75 23.99 -20.88
N ALA A 468 -8.78 23.16 -20.93
CA ALA A 468 -10.09 23.39 -20.32
C ALA A 468 -10.35 22.50 -19.08
N GLY A 469 -9.27 22.01 -18.46
CA GLY A 469 -9.34 21.08 -17.34
C GLY A 469 -9.56 19.61 -17.74
N GLY A 470 -9.75 19.30 -19.03
CA GLY A 470 -9.85 17.93 -19.52
C GLY A 470 -8.51 17.33 -19.95
N LEU A 471 -8.50 16.02 -20.15
CA LEU A 471 -7.38 15.26 -20.69
C LEU A 471 -7.79 14.59 -22.01
N GLU A 472 -7.06 14.89 -23.09
CA GLU A 472 -7.07 14.05 -24.29
C GLU A 472 -6.40 12.72 -23.95
N TYR A 473 -7.09 11.62 -24.25
CA TYR A 473 -6.68 10.28 -23.86
C TYR A 473 -6.55 9.37 -25.08
N LEU A 474 -5.36 8.78 -25.25
CA LEU A 474 -5.04 7.87 -26.34
C LEU A 474 -4.37 6.59 -25.81
N PRO A 475 -5.06 5.43 -25.80
CA PRO A 475 -4.42 4.14 -25.57
C PRO A 475 -3.91 3.52 -26.88
N VAL A 476 -2.74 2.88 -26.82
CA VAL A 476 -2.16 2.07 -27.87
C VAL A 476 -1.79 0.72 -27.29
N LYS A 477 -2.50 -0.32 -27.72
CA LYS A 477 -2.26 -1.71 -27.32
C LYS A 477 -1.49 -2.41 -28.45
N PRO A 478 -0.29 -2.99 -28.20
CA PRO A 478 0.40 -3.83 -29.16
C PRO A 478 -0.50 -4.97 -29.67
N ALA A 479 -0.29 -5.38 -30.93
CA ALA A 479 -1.13 -6.40 -31.57
C ALA A 479 -1.06 -7.76 -30.86
N ASP A 480 0.12 -8.08 -30.32
CA ASP A 480 0.46 -9.29 -29.56
C ASP A 480 0.23 -9.13 -28.05
N SER A 481 -0.20 -7.95 -27.58
CA SER A 481 -0.53 -7.75 -26.17
C SER A 481 -1.70 -8.62 -25.75
N ALA A 482 -1.47 -9.36 -24.67
CA ALA A 482 -2.41 -10.29 -24.08
C ALA A 482 -3.52 -9.63 -23.24
N LEU A 483 -3.50 -8.31 -23.09
CA LEU A 483 -4.58 -7.61 -22.41
C LEU A 483 -5.89 -7.74 -23.20
N LEU A 484 -6.96 -8.03 -22.47
CA LEU A 484 -8.32 -8.09 -23.00
C LEU A 484 -9.08 -6.80 -22.68
N SER A 485 -10.02 -6.45 -23.54
CA SER A 485 -10.97 -5.37 -23.22
C SER A 485 -12.01 -5.84 -22.22
N GLY A 486 -12.62 -4.93 -21.45
CA GLY A 486 -13.71 -5.25 -20.52
C GLY A 486 -14.97 -5.83 -21.19
N GLN A 487 -15.05 -5.81 -22.52
CA GLN A 487 -16.11 -6.46 -23.30
C GLN A 487 -15.83 -7.94 -23.59
N GLN A 488 -14.59 -8.39 -23.39
CA GLN A 488 -14.16 -9.76 -23.62
C GLN A 488 -14.10 -10.51 -22.30
N ILE A 489 -14.70 -11.70 -22.26
CA ILE A 489 -14.62 -12.63 -21.13
C ILE A 489 -13.45 -13.58 -21.36
N SER A 490 -12.64 -13.81 -20.32
CA SER A 490 -11.50 -14.75 -20.31
C SER A 490 -11.89 -16.17 -19.89
#